data_AF-A0A9X4AQJ5-F1
#
_entry.id   AF-A0A9X4AQJ5-F1
#
_cell.length_a   1.000
_cell.length_b   1.000
_cell.length_c   1.000
_cell.angle_alpha   90.00
_cell.angle_beta   90.00
_cell.angle_gamma   90.00
#
_symmetry.space_group_name_H-M   'P 1'
#
loop_
_entity.id
_entity.type
_entity.pdbx_description
1 polymer ?
#
loop_
_entity_poly.entity_id
_entity_poly.type
_entity_poly.pdbx_seq_one_letter_code
_entity_poly.pdbx_strand_id
1 'polypeptide(L)'
;MSHPRKIPPTLLLDEAEAEVFFTRSGLKADPDAHDLLFLTDGWLAMIEVVRTKERSAREAQADADAARTIANTRLDRACQRFGDELFLAVGKERGAARWSQFFSVPVSKFIRQALPKQVARVIGWLDSKDPILDKHRAGLEPWAKAADAALKRTTAVATVRGEARIGREELAEGLTRERDGLHEALSARARERGLPRDWAGQFFRKVSRAGAASEEGDETAAG
;
A
#
# COMPACT_ATOMS: atom_id res chain seq x y z
N MET A 1 40.30 2.45 -1.45
CA MET A 1 39.46 2.84 -0.29
C MET A 1 38.07 2.30 -0.56
N SER A 2 37.47 1.60 0.39
CA SER A 2 36.13 1.03 0.17
C SER A 2 35.09 2.08 0.54
N HIS A 3 34.49 2.73 -0.46
CA HIS A 3 33.33 3.61 -0.24
C HIS A 3 32.17 2.82 0.38
N PRO A 4 31.29 3.50 1.15
CA PRO A 4 30.07 2.88 1.64
C PRO A 4 29.21 2.45 0.45
N ARG A 5 28.63 1.26 0.55
CA ARG A 5 27.74 0.74 -0.51
C ARG A 5 26.50 1.62 -0.58
N LYS A 6 25.99 1.90 -1.78
CA LYS A 6 24.71 2.60 -1.98
C LYS A 6 23.55 1.83 -1.36
N ILE A 7 22.61 2.54 -0.72
CA ILE A 7 21.37 1.94 -0.19
C ILE A 7 20.42 1.71 -1.38
N PRO A 8 19.97 0.47 -1.66
CA PRO A 8 18.97 0.24 -2.69
C PRO A 8 17.57 0.63 -2.18
N PRO A 9 16.65 1.09 -3.04
CA PRO A 9 15.27 1.41 -2.66
C PRO A 9 14.47 0.19 -2.18
N THR A 10 14.95 -1.01 -2.49
CA THR A 10 14.37 -2.30 -2.06
C THR A 10 14.85 -2.78 -0.70
N LEU A 11 15.79 -2.08 -0.05
CA LEU A 11 16.27 -2.44 1.29
C LEU A 11 15.10 -2.43 2.29
N LEU A 12 15.02 -3.43 3.17
CA LEU A 12 13.99 -3.43 4.22
C LEU A 12 14.21 -2.25 5.18
N LEU A 13 13.13 -1.61 5.65
CA LEU A 13 13.28 -0.46 6.56
C LEU A 13 14.00 -0.83 7.86
N ASP A 14 13.75 -2.04 8.37
CA ASP A 14 14.42 -2.54 9.58
C ASP A 14 15.91 -2.81 9.34
N GLU A 15 16.30 -3.17 8.10
CA GLU A 15 17.72 -3.30 7.72
C GLU A 15 18.39 -1.93 7.58
N ALA A 16 17.69 -0.95 7.01
CA ALA A 16 18.16 0.43 6.95
C ALA A 16 18.33 1.00 8.37
N GLU A 17 17.38 0.74 9.26
CA GLU A 17 17.44 1.16 10.66
C GLU A 17 18.62 0.49 11.40
N ALA A 18 18.82 -0.81 11.20
CA ALA A 18 19.96 -1.53 11.76
C ALA A 18 21.31 -0.96 11.25
N GLU A 19 21.40 -0.53 9.99
CA GLU A 19 22.57 0.17 9.45
C GLU A 19 22.81 1.51 10.17
N VAL A 20 21.75 2.31 10.38
CA VAL A 20 21.84 3.58 11.11
C VAL A 20 22.30 3.35 12.55
N PHE A 21 21.75 2.35 13.24
CA PHE A 21 22.17 2.01 14.60
C PHE A 21 23.61 1.53 14.67
N PHE A 22 24.04 0.70 13.72
CA PHE A 22 25.43 0.24 13.65
C PHE A 22 26.37 1.44 13.47
N THR A 23 26.08 2.31 12.51
CA THR A 23 26.90 3.49 12.19
C THR A 23 26.99 4.42 13.41
N ARG A 24 25.85 4.79 14.00
CA ARG A 24 25.80 5.67 15.18
C ARG A 24 26.52 5.06 16.39
N SER A 25 26.39 3.76 16.60
CA SER A 25 27.08 3.07 17.70
C SER A 25 28.59 3.03 17.47
N GLY A 26 29.03 2.82 16.23
CA GLY A 26 30.45 2.92 15.86
C GLY A 26 31.01 4.31 16.17
N LEU A 27 30.32 5.38 15.74
CA LEU A 27 30.73 6.76 16.03
C LEU A 27 30.82 7.04 17.54
N LYS A 28 29.88 6.52 18.33
CA LYS A 28 29.90 6.67 19.80
C LYS A 28 31.05 5.91 20.47
N ALA A 29 31.40 4.75 19.92
CA ALA A 29 32.42 3.88 20.49
C ALA A 29 33.85 4.34 20.19
N ASP A 30 34.04 5.13 19.14
CA ASP A 30 35.36 5.61 18.71
C ASP A 30 35.57 7.09 19.12
N PRO A 31 36.51 7.38 20.05
CA PRO A 31 36.83 8.75 20.46
C PRO A 31 37.29 9.66 19.32
N ASP A 32 37.87 9.12 18.25
CA ASP A 32 38.34 9.89 17.09
C ASP A 32 37.20 10.31 16.15
N ALA A 33 36.02 9.68 16.27
CA ALA A 33 34.84 9.91 15.44
C ALA A 33 33.63 10.47 16.20
N HIS A 34 33.65 10.49 17.54
CA HIS A 34 32.51 10.84 18.38
C HIS A 34 31.92 12.23 18.07
N ASP A 35 32.76 13.21 17.74
CA ASP A 35 32.34 14.56 17.40
C ASP A 35 31.61 14.66 16.04
N LEU A 36 31.64 13.61 15.22
CA LEU A 36 30.90 13.54 13.94
C LEU A 36 29.49 12.96 14.11
N LEU A 37 29.08 12.57 15.32
CA LEU A 37 27.79 11.94 15.57
C LEU A 37 26.61 12.80 15.09
N PHE A 38 26.71 14.13 15.20
CA PHE A 38 25.65 15.07 14.80
C PHE A 38 25.28 14.95 13.31
N LEU A 39 26.21 14.51 12.45
CA LEU A 39 25.96 14.29 11.02
C LEU A 39 24.93 13.19 10.75
N THR A 40 24.57 12.40 11.77
CA THR A 40 23.65 11.27 11.64
C THR A 40 22.31 11.48 12.35
N ASP A 41 22.07 12.65 12.94
CA ASP A 41 20.88 12.86 13.78
C ASP A 41 19.56 12.82 13.01
N GLY A 42 19.57 13.17 11.72
CA GLY A 42 18.39 13.11 10.86
C GLY A 42 18.05 11.74 10.28
N TRP A 43 18.95 10.75 10.38
CA TRP A 43 18.85 9.51 9.59
C TRP A 43 17.64 8.65 9.97
N LEU A 44 17.35 8.52 11.26
CA LEU A 44 16.18 7.77 11.72
C LEU A 44 14.87 8.46 11.34
N ALA A 45 14.84 9.80 11.36
CA ALA A 45 13.65 10.56 10.96
C ALA A 45 13.28 10.32 9.49
N MET A 46 14.28 10.18 8.60
CA MET A 46 14.05 9.82 7.20
C MET A 46 13.36 8.46 7.06
N ILE A 47 13.79 7.46 7.83
CA ILE A 47 13.19 6.12 7.84
C ILE A 47 11.73 6.18 8.33
N GLU A 48 11.47 6.92 9.41
CA GLU A 48 10.13 7.03 10.00
C GLU A 48 9.12 7.74 9.09
N VAL A 49 9.56 8.71 8.28
CA VAL A 49 8.72 9.33 7.24
C VAL A 49 8.24 8.27 6.25
N VAL A 50 9.12 7.39 5.78
CA VAL A 50 8.74 6.32 4.85
C VAL A 50 7.90 5.25 5.54
N ARG A 51 8.23 4.87 6.77
CA ARG A 51 7.44 3.91 7.57
C ARG A 51 5.99 4.37 7.71
N THR A 52 5.79 5.67 7.92
CA THR A 52 4.47 6.30 7.98
C THR A 52 3.74 6.22 6.64
N LYS A 53 4.40 6.56 5.51
CA LYS A 53 3.83 6.45 4.16
C LYS A 53 3.40 5.00 3.84
N GLU A 54 4.24 4.01 4.15
CA GLU A 54 3.92 2.59 3.90
C GLU A 54 2.79 2.05 4.77
N ARG A 55 2.73 2.50 6.04
CA ARG A 55 1.61 2.17 6.92
C ARG A 55 0.31 2.74 6.36
N SER A 56 0.31 4.03 6.01
CA SER A 56 -0.86 4.70 5.45
C SER A 56 -1.33 4.04 4.15
N ALA A 57 -0.42 3.62 3.27
CA ALA A 57 -0.78 2.90 2.06
C ALA A 57 -1.46 1.54 2.33
N ARG A 58 -0.97 0.80 3.33
CA ARG A 58 -1.58 -0.49 3.75
C ARG A 58 -2.94 -0.30 4.40
N GLU A 59 -3.07 0.71 5.27
CA GLU A 59 -4.34 1.08 5.90
C GLU A 59 -5.37 1.48 4.83
N ALA A 60 -5.00 2.36 3.89
CA ALA A 60 -5.87 2.79 2.81
C ALA A 60 -6.34 1.61 1.92
N GLN A 61 -5.47 0.65 1.63
CA GLN A 61 -5.83 -0.56 0.88
C GLN A 61 -6.83 -1.42 1.67
N ALA A 62 -6.54 -1.69 2.95
CA ALA A 62 -7.41 -2.47 3.83
C ALA A 62 -8.79 -1.82 3.98
N ASP A 63 -8.84 -0.51 4.18
CA ASP A 63 -10.08 0.26 4.30
C ASP A 63 -10.90 0.23 3.00
N ALA A 64 -10.25 0.37 1.84
CA ALA A 64 -10.91 0.29 0.54
C ALA A 64 -11.50 -1.11 0.30
N ASP A 65 -10.76 -2.17 0.61
CA ASP A 65 -11.22 -3.54 0.47
C ASP A 65 -12.37 -3.89 1.43
N ALA A 66 -12.27 -3.45 2.69
CA ALA A 66 -13.32 -3.64 3.67
C ALA A 66 -14.60 -2.89 3.26
N ALA A 67 -14.49 -1.62 2.88
CA ALA A 67 -15.62 -0.81 2.41
C ALA A 67 -16.29 -1.44 1.19
N ARG A 68 -15.50 -1.90 0.21
CA ARG A 68 -16.01 -2.57 -0.99
C ARG A 68 -16.75 -3.86 -0.65
N THR A 69 -16.18 -4.70 0.21
CA THR A 69 -16.76 -5.99 0.61
C THR A 69 -18.09 -5.80 1.32
N ILE A 70 -18.14 -4.89 2.29
CA ILE A 70 -19.35 -4.59 3.07
C ILE A 70 -20.42 -3.99 2.17
N ALA A 71 -20.07 -2.98 1.36
CA ALA A 71 -21.02 -2.30 0.50
C ALA A 71 -21.60 -3.25 -0.56
N ASN A 72 -20.78 -4.08 -1.21
CA ASN A 72 -21.23 -5.09 -2.18
C ASN A 72 -22.21 -6.07 -1.52
N THR A 73 -21.83 -6.67 -0.39
CA THR A 73 -22.68 -7.64 0.31
C THR A 73 -24.03 -7.05 0.73
N ARG A 74 -24.04 -5.79 1.19
CA ARG A 74 -25.26 -5.13 1.62
C ARG A 74 -26.14 -4.72 0.43
N LEU A 75 -25.53 -4.27 -0.66
CA LEU A 75 -26.23 -3.98 -1.91
C LEU A 75 -26.86 -5.24 -2.52
N ASP A 76 -26.13 -6.35 -2.53
CA ASP A 76 -26.63 -7.66 -3.00
C ASP A 76 -27.89 -8.07 -2.23
N ARG A 77 -27.85 -8.01 -0.90
CA ARG A 77 -29.00 -8.32 -0.04
C ARG A 77 -30.18 -7.38 -0.27
N ALA A 78 -29.92 -6.09 -0.50
CA ALA A 78 -30.97 -5.12 -0.82
C ALA A 78 -31.62 -5.41 -2.18
N CYS A 79 -30.81 -5.73 -3.20
CA CYS A 79 -31.28 -6.12 -4.52
C CYS A 79 -32.07 -7.44 -4.50
N GLN A 80 -31.65 -8.41 -3.69
CA GLN A 80 -32.39 -9.65 -3.46
C GLN A 80 -33.78 -9.38 -2.89
N ARG A 81 -33.88 -8.64 -1.77
CA ARG A 81 -35.18 -8.31 -1.16
C ARG A 81 -36.11 -7.55 -2.11
N PHE A 82 -35.57 -6.56 -2.82
CA PHE A 82 -36.33 -5.83 -3.82
C PHE A 82 -36.82 -6.75 -4.95
N GLY A 83 -35.93 -7.60 -5.47
CA GLY A 83 -36.26 -8.57 -6.51
C GLY A 83 -37.32 -9.59 -6.07
N ASP A 84 -37.24 -10.11 -4.85
CA ASP A 84 -38.21 -11.08 -4.34
C ASP A 84 -39.61 -10.46 -4.20
N GLU A 85 -39.72 -9.25 -3.67
CA GLU A 85 -41.00 -8.55 -3.57
C GLU A 85 -41.55 -8.11 -4.92
N LEU A 86 -40.69 -7.62 -5.81
CA LEU A 86 -41.08 -7.27 -7.17
C LEU A 86 -41.60 -8.50 -7.92
N PHE A 87 -40.96 -9.66 -7.74
CA PHE A 87 -41.37 -10.92 -8.37
C PHE A 87 -42.79 -11.31 -7.97
N LEU A 88 -43.13 -11.15 -6.69
CA LEU A 88 -44.49 -11.38 -6.20
C LEU A 88 -45.47 -10.33 -6.76
N ALA A 89 -45.07 -9.06 -6.81
CA ALA A 89 -45.90 -7.97 -7.29
C ALA A 89 -46.22 -8.05 -8.80
N VAL A 90 -45.41 -8.74 -9.59
CA VAL A 90 -45.66 -9.02 -11.02
C VAL A 90 -46.28 -10.40 -11.26
N GLY A 91 -46.87 -11.03 -10.24
CA GLY A 91 -47.53 -12.33 -10.40
C GLY A 91 -46.58 -13.48 -10.71
N LYS A 92 -45.31 -13.40 -10.30
CA LYS A 92 -44.25 -14.37 -10.58
C LYS A 92 -43.85 -14.46 -12.06
N GLU A 93 -44.13 -13.41 -12.83
CA GLU A 93 -43.80 -13.35 -14.26
C GLU A 93 -42.51 -12.54 -14.51
N ARG A 94 -41.39 -13.23 -14.75
CA ARG A 94 -40.11 -12.57 -15.11
C ARG A 94 -40.11 -11.92 -16.50
N GLY A 95 -41.08 -12.28 -17.35
CA GLY A 95 -41.26 -11.67 -18.66
C GLY A 95 -42.03 -10.35 -18.61
N ALA A 96 -42.63 -9.99 -17.48
CA ALA A 96 -43.40 -8.76 -17.35
C ALA A 96 -42.51 -7.53 -17.61
N ALA A 97 -43.02 -6.56 -18.35
CA ALA A 97 -42.28 -5.32 -18.67
C ALA A 97 -41.76 -4.64 -17.41
N ARG A 98 -42.60 -4.56 -16.37
CA ARG A 98 -42.26 -4.03 -15.05
C ARG A 98 -41.10 -4.76 -14.36
N TRP A 99 -40.98 -6.08 -14.52
CA TRP A 99 -39.81 -6.83 -14.04
C TRP A 99 -38.55 -6.47 -14.82
N SER A 100 -38.64 -6.53 -16.14
CA SER A 100 -37.51 -6.33 -17.05
C SER A 100 -36.91 -4.92 -17.00
N GLN A 101 -37.70 -3.92 -16.60
CA GLN A 101 -37.24 -2.56 -16.32
C GLN A 101 -36.09 -2.56 -15.31
N PHE A 102 -36.19 -3.36 -14.25
CA PHE A 102 -35.17 -3.43 -13.21
C PHE A 102 -34.17 -4.53 -13.54
N PHE A 103 -34.66 -5.75 -13.75
CA PHE A 103 -33.85 -6.95 -13.88
C PHE A 103 -33.93 -7.55 -15.29
N SER A 104 -32.90 -7.29 -16.11
CA SER A 104 -32.74 -7.96 -17.42
C SER A 104 -32.22 -9.40 -17.33
N VAL A 105 -31.76 -9.80 -16.15
CA VAL A 105 -31.30 -11.15 -15.82
C VAL A 105 -31.87 -11.56 -14.46
N PRO A 106 -31.91 -12.86 -14.11
CA PRO A 106 -32.30 -13.29 -12.77
C PRO A 106 -31.50 -12.58 -11.68
N VAL A 107 -32.14 -12.26 -10.55
CA VAL A 107 -31.52 -11.51 -9.44
C VAL A 107 -30.22 -12.17 -8.95
N SER A 108 -30.18 -13.50 -8.90
CA SER A 108 -28.98 -14.27 -8.54
C SER A 108 -27.80 -14.05 -9.49
N LYS A 109 -28.07 -13.80 -10.78
CA LYS A 109 -27.03 -13.42 -11.75
C LYS A 109 -26.71 -11.93 -11.65
N PHE A 110 -27.69 -11.08 -11.38
CA PHE A 110 -27.50 -9.63 -11.23
C PHE A 110 -26.52 -9.27 -10.11
N ILE A 111 -26.69 -9.86 -8.92
CA ILE A 111 -25.82 -9.62 -7.76
C ILE A 111 -24.42 -10.24 -7.89
N ARG A 112 -24.21 -11.13 -8.86
CA ARG A 112 -22.89 -11.72 -9.16
C ARG A 112 -22.14 -10.94 -10.25
N GLN A 113 -22.71 -9.86 -10.76
CA GLN A 113 -22.04 -9.01 -11.74
C GLN A 113 -20.89 -8.24 -11.08
N ALA A 114 -19.99 -7.70 -11.90
CA ALA A 114 -18.99 -6.76 -11.42
C ALA A 114 -19.67 -5.57 -10.73
N LEU A 115 -19.23 -5.22 -9.53
CA LEU A 115 -19.81 -4.18 -8.69
C LEU A 115 -20.09 -2.84 -9.43
N PRO A 116 -19.19 -2.31 -10.30
CA PRO A 116 -19.49 -1.08 -11.04
C PRO A 116 -20.75 -1.16 -11.90
N LYS A 117 -21.01 -2.32 -12.53
CA LYS A 117 -22.20 -2.54 -13.36
C LYS A 117 -23.46 -2.59 -12.51
N GLN A 118 -23.39 -3.28 -11.36
CA GLN A 118 -24.49 -3.38 -10.41
C GLN A 118 -24.85 -1.99 -9.85
N VAL A 119 -23.86 -1.24 -9.38
CA VAL A 119 -24.03 0.12 -8.83
C VAL A 119 -24.67 1.04 -9.86
N ALA A 120 -24.13 1.11 -11.07
CA ALA A 120 -24.69 1.95 -12.14
C ALA A 120 -26.15 1.61 -12.43
N ARG A 121 -26.50 0.32 -12.43
CA ARG A 121 -27.86 -0.15 -12.68
C ARG A 121 -28.80 0.22 -11.53
N VAL A 122 -28.40 0.00 -10.27
CA VAL A 122 -29.21 0.35 -9.10
C VAL A 122 -29.42 1.86 -9.01
N ILE A 123 -28.40 2.67 -9.25
CA ILE A 123 -28.53 4.13 -9.27
C ILE A 123 -29.57 4.56 -10.32
N GLY A 124 -29.52 3.99 -11.54
CA GLY A 124 -30.52 4.27 -12.57
C GLY A 124 -31.94 3.83 -12.21
N TRP A 125 -32.10 2.84 -11.33
CA TRP A 125 -33.44 2.47 -10.82
C TRP A 125 -34.01 3.55 -9.93
N LEU A 126 -33.17 4.22 -9.13
CA LEU A 126 -33.65 5.21 -8.15
C LEU A 126 -34.37 6.38 -8.82
N ASP A 127 -34.14 6.66 -10.11
CA ASP A 127 -34.91 7.70 -10.82
C ASP A 127 -36.30 7.23 -11.27
N SER A 128 -36.58 5.92 -11.21
CA SER A 128 -37.88 5.34 -11.57
C SER A 128 -38.92 5.56 -10.47
N LYS A 129 -40.19 5.73 -10.90
CA LYS A 129 -41.35 5.76 -10.02
C LYS A 129 -42.01 4.37 -10.04
N ASP A 130 -41.78 3.59 -8.98
CA ASP A 130 -42.41 2.28 -8.80
C ASP A 130 -42.78 2.07 -7.32
N PRO A 131 -44.03 1.69 -6.99
CA PRO A 131 -44.47 1.56 -5.60
C PRO A 131 -43.70 0.50 -4.78
N ILE A 132 -43.15 -0.53 -5.41
CA ILE A 132 -42.32 -1.52 -4.73
C ILE A 132 -40.92 -0.97 -4.55
N LEU A 133 -40.34 -0.35 -5.58
CA LEU A 133 -39.05 0.31 -5.45
C LEU A 133 -39.04 1.35 -4.32
N ASP A 134 -40.09 2.17 -4.20
CA ASP A 134 -40.15 3.21 -3.18
C ASP A 134 -40.11 2.65 -1.75
N LYS A 135 -40.65 1.44 -1.52
CA LYS A 135 -40.52 0.73 -0.24
C LYS A 135 -39.09 0.28 0.06
N HIS A 136 -38.31 -0.04 -0.98
CA HIS A 136 -36.92 -0.53 -0.85
C HIS A 136 -35.86 0.56 -1.02
N ARG A 137 -36.26 1.76 -1.45
CA ARG A 137 -35.37 2.89 -1.76
C ARG A 137 -34.41 3.21 -0.61
N ALA A 138 -34.92 3.31 0.61
CA ALA A 138 -34.13 3.57 1.82
C ALA A 138 -33.08 2.47 2.09
N GLY A 139 -33.32 1.25 1.61
CA GLY A 139 -32.37 0.14 1.70
C GLY A 139 -31.39 0.09 0.53
N LEU A 140 -31.78 0.49 -0.68
CA LEU A 140 -30.94 0.42 -1.88
C LEU A 140 -29.98 1.60 -1.98
N GLU A 141 -30.49 2.82 -1.77
CA GLU A 141 -29.76 4.05 -2.05
C GLU A 141 -28.48 4.21 -1.22
N PRO A 142 -28.49 4.02 0.12
CA PRO A 142 -27.27 4.19 0.91
C PRO A 142 -26.17 3.20 0.51
N TRP A 143 -26.54 1.95 0.20
CA TRP A 143 -25.56 0.92 -0.18
C TRP A 143 -25.07 1.08 -1.61
N ALA A 144 -25.90 1.57 -2.54
CA ALA A 144 -25.45 1.94 -3.89
C ALA A 144 -24.44 3.09 -3.83
N LYS A 145 -24.72 4.13 -3.04
CA LYS A 145 -23.80 5.27 -2.81
C LYS A 145 -22.52 4.82 -2.11
N ALA A 146 -22.61 3.98 -1.08
CA ALA A 146 -21.45 3.45 -0.38
C ALA A 146 -20.56 2.58 -1.29
N ALA A 147 -21.17 1.78 -2.16
CA ALA A 147 -20.43 0.97 -3.12
C ALA A 147 -19.74 1.82 -4.19
N ASP A 148 -20.41 2.85 -4.73
CA ASP A 148 -19.79 3.83 -5.63
C ASP A 148 -18.60 4.53 -4.96
N ALA A 149 -18.76 4.98 -3.71
CA ALA A 149 -17.68 5.59 -2.95
C ALA A 149 -16.52 4.62 -2.71
N ALA A 150 -16.80 3.34 -2.42
CA ALA A 150 -15.77 2.32 -2.25
C ALA A 150 -14.98 2.09 -3.55
N LEU A 151 -15.64 2.06 -4.71
CA LEU A 151 -14.97 1.96 -6.01
C LEU A 151 -14.02 3.13 -6.24
N LYS A 152 -14.45 4.36 -5.94
CA LYS A 152 -13.62 5.57 -6.03
C LYS A 152 -12.41 5.49 -5.08
N ARG A 153 -12.61 5.01 -3.85
CA ARG A 153 -11.51 4.79 -2.89
C ARG A 153 -10.49 3.78 -3.41
N THR A 154 -10.93 2.65 -3.99
CA THR A 154 -10.02 1.67 -4.59
C THR A 154 -9.12 2.29 -5.66
N THR A 155 -9.66 3.17 -6.50
CA THR A 155 -8.86 3.91 -7.49
C THR A 155 -7.85 4.84 -6.82
N ALA A 156 -8.25 5.55 -5.75
CA ALA A 156 -7.38 6.46 -5.02
C ALA A 156 -6.21 5.76 -4.29
N VAL A 157 -6.36 4.48 -3.92
CA VAL A 157 -5.27 3.70 -3.28
C VAL A 157 -4.03 3.61 -4.19
N ALA A 158 -4.19 3.60 -5.51
CA ALA A 158 -3.06 3.60 -6.44
C ALA A 158 -2.15 4.82 -6.24
N THR A 159 -2.73 5.99 -5.97
CA THR A 159 -1.98 7.22 -5.70
C THR A 159 -1.17 7.10 -4.41
N VAL A 160 -1.80 6.66 -3.32
CA VAL A 160 -1.12 6.51 -2.00
C VAL A 160 0.01 5.48 -2.08
N ARG A 161 -0.19 4.38 -2.82
CA ARG A 161 0.88 3.40 -3.09
C ARG A 161 2.02 3.99 -3.91
N GLY A 162 1.69 4.85 -4.89
CA GLY A 162 2.68 5.59 -5.67
C GLY A 162 3.54 6.50 -4.78
N GLU A 163 2.92 7.25 -3.88
CA GLU A 163 3.61 8.12 -2.91
C GLU A 163 4.51 7.34 -1.96
N ALA A 164 4.07 6.18 -1.48
CA ALA A 164 4.90 5.30 -0.66
C ALA A 164 6.13 4.77 -1.43
N ARG A 165 5.97 4.43 -2.72
CA ARG A 165 7.08 4.01 -3.58
C ARG A 165 8.08 5.15 -3.82
N ILE A 166 7.60 6.36 -4.12
CA ILE A 166 8.45 7.55 -4.26
C ILE A 166 9.23 7.79 -2.96
N GLY A 167 8.57 7.66 -1.80
CA GLY A 167 9.23 7.78 -0.50
C GLY A 167 10.39 6.80 -0.31
N ARG A 168 10.29 5.57 -0.84
CA ARG A 168 11.38 4.58 -0.81
C ARG A 168 12.59 5.00 -1.64
N GLU A 169 12.34 5.55 -2.82
CA GLU A 169 13.39 6.07 -3.71
C GLU A 169 14.09 7.27 -3.05
N GLU A 170 13.31 8.22 -2.52
CA GLU A 170 13.82 9.39 -1.79
C GLU A 170 14.67 9.00 -0.56
N LEU A 171 14.24 7.98 0.20
CA LEU A 171 15.00 7.48 1.36
C LEU A 171 16.31 6.85 0.95
N ALA A 172 16.31 6.02 -0.10
CA ALA A 172 17.52 5.37 -0.59
C ALA A 172 18.55 6.38 -1.07
N GLU A 173 18.13 7.40 -1.82
CA GLU A 173 18.98 8.50 -2.25
C GLU A 173 19.46 9.35 -1.06
N GLY A 174 18.56 9.70 -0.15
CA GLY A 174 18.85 10.49 1.06
C GLY A 174 19.88 9.81 1.94
N LEU A 175 19.63 8.59 2.41
CA LEU A 175 20.57 7.85 3.25
C LEU A 175 21.90 7.57 2.53
N THR A 176 21.88 7.34 1.22
CA THR A 176 23.10 7.20 0.44
C THR A 176 23.95 8.47 0.49
N ARG A 177 23.33 9.62 0.20
CA ARG A 177 24.00 10.93 0.22
C ARG A 177 24.60 11.24 1.57
N GLU A 178 23.83 11.01 2.64
CA GLU A 178 24.29 11.23 3.99
C GLU A 178 25.44 10.29 4.39
N ARG A 179 25.38 9.01 3.98
CA ARG A 179 26.47 8.05 4.20
C ARG A 179 27.75 8.43 3.46
N ASP A 180 27.63 8.91 2.23
CA ASP A 180 28.77 9.42 1.47
C ASP A 180 29.41 10.62 2.20
N GLY A 181 28.60 11.58 2.65
CA GLY A 181 29.06 12.75 3.40
C GLY A 181 29.75 12.39 4.72
N LEU A 182 29.18 11.45 5.48
CA LEU A 182 29.82 10.93 6.69
C LEU A 182 31.15 10.23 6.37
N HIS A 183 31.19 9.40 5.33
CA HIS A 183 32.41 8.71 4.94
C HIS A 183 33.52 9.68 4.51
N GLU A 184 33.17 10.75 3.80
CA GLU A 184 34.12 11.82 3.45
C GLU A 184 34.68 12.51 4.70
N ALA A 185 33.83 12.85 5.67
CA ALA A 185 34.24 13.44 6.95
C ALA A 185 35.16 12.49 7.74
N LEU A 186 34.81 11.20 7.84
CA LEU A 186 35.65 10.18 8.46
C LEU A 186 36.99 10.01 7.73
N SER A 187 36.99 10.05 6.40
CA SER A 187 38.21 9.94 5.60
C SER A 187 39.13 11.16 5.74
N ALA A 188 38.56 12.35 5.93
CA ALA A 188 39.33 13.54 6.29
C ALA A 188 39.94 13.40 7.68
N ARG A 189 39.14 12.98 8.67
CA ARG A 189 39.59 12.74 10.04
C ARG A 189 40.71 11.70 10.12
N ALA A 190 40.62 10.63 9.36
CA ALA A 190 41.66 9.61 9.29
C ALA A 190 43.00 10.19 8.81
N ARG A 191 42.98 11.08 7.81
CA ARG A 191 44.19 11.75 7.31
C ARG A 191 44.77 12.72 8.34
N GLU A 192 43.93 13.49 9.02
CA GLU A 192 44.35 14.44 10.06
C GLU A 192 45.02 13.75 11.25
N ARG A 193 44.51 12.58 11.65
CA ARG A 193 45.01 11.83 12.83
C ARG A 193 45.99 10.71 12.50
N GLY A 194 46.36 10.54 11.23
CA GLY A 194 47.28 9.47 10.79
C GLY A 194 46.72 8.06 10.98
N LEU A 195 45.39 7.91 10.94
CA LEU A 195 44.71 6.62 11.09
C LEU A 195 44.80 5.79 9.80
N PRO A 196 44.59 4.45 9.89
CA PRO A 196 44.57 3.57 8.71
C PRO A 196 43.59 4.04 7.63
N ARG A 197 43.95 3.81 6.36
CA ARG A 197 43.15 4.24 5.20
C ARG A 197 41.76 3.58 5.11
N ASP A 198 41.57 2.46 5.80
CA ASP A 198 40.32 1.70 5.85
C ASP A 198 39.49 2.00 7.11
N TRP A 199 39.99 2.84 8.03
CA TRP A 199 39.31 3.19 9.28
C TRP A 199 37.89 3.72 9.05
N ALA A 200 37.70 4.63 8.09
CA ALA A 200 36.39 5.19 7.75
C ALA A 200 35.37 4.10 7.32
N GLY A 201 35.84 3.02 6.68
CA GLY A 201 34.98 1.92 6.23
C GLY A 201 34.47 1.02 7.36
N GLN A 202 35.03 1.10 8.56
CA GLN A 202 34.64 0.27 9.71
C GLN A 202 33.31 0.70 10.34
N PHE A 203 32.89 1.95 10.10
CA PHE A 203 31.65 2.52 10.61
C PHE A 203 30.40 2.11 9.82
N PHE A 204 30.54 1.38 8.71
CA PHE A 204 29.42 0.96 7.86
C PHE A 204 29.35 -0.57 7.82
N ARG A 205 28.14 -1.17 7.80
CA ARG A 205 28.05 -2.64 7.80
C ARG A 205 28.56 -3.20 6.49
N LYS A 206 29.37 -4.26 6.60
CA LYS A 206 29.71 -5.13 5.48
C LYS A 206 28.58 -6.14 5.33
N VAL A 207 27.91 -6.17 4.17
CA VAL A 207 26.89 -7.19 3.90
C VAL A 207 27.58 -8.54 3.80
N SER A 208 27.23 -9.49 4.67
CA SER A 208 27.64 -10.88 4.50
C SER A 208 26.94 -11.45 3.26
N ARG A 209 27.71 -12.01 2.33
CA ARG A 209 27.24 -12.53 1.04
C ARG A 209 26.34 -13.78 1.14
N ALA A 210 25.85 -14.10 2.33
CA ALA A 210 25.23 -15.38 2.67
C ALA A 210 23.81 -15.57 2.08
N GLY A 211 23.20 -14.53 1.50
CA GLY A 211 21.85 -14.63 0.90
C GLY A 211 21.80 -14.86 -0.61
N ALA A 212 22.91 -14.75 -1.34
CA ALA A 212 22.91 -14.81 -2.81
C ALA A 212 22.97 -16.25 -3.38
N ALA A 213 23.27 -17.25 -2.56
CA ALA A 213 23.42 -18.64 -3.01
C ALA A 213 22.12 -19.47 -2.94
N SER A 214 21.02 -18.88 -2.46
CA SER A 214 19.77 -19.63 -2.22
C SER A 214 18.73 -19.48 -3.34
N GLU A 215 18.94 -18.59 -4.32
CA GLU A 215 18.00 -18.37 -5.44
C GLU A 215 18.42 -19.07 -6.75
N GLU A 216 19.67 -19.56 -6.89
CA GLU A 216 20.13 -20.31 -8.07
C GLU A 216 19.90 -21.84 -7.97
N GLY A 217 19.27 -22.32 -6.88
CA GLY A 217 19.08 -23.76 -6.63
C GLY A 217 17.73 -24.36 -7.06
N ASP A 218 16.74 -23.54 -7.43
CA ASP A 218 15.34 -24.00 -7.58
C ASP A 218 14.82 -23.99 -9.03
N GLU A 219 15.67 -23.66 -10.02
CA GLU A 219 15.27 -23.63 -11.46
C GLU A 219 15.75 -24.85 -12.28
N THR A 220 16.35 -25.86 -11.64
CA THR A 220 16.78 -27.12 -12.32
C THR A 220 15.96 -28.36 -11.96
N ALA A 221 14.84 -28.23 -11.23
CA ALA A 221 14.03 -29.36 -10.80
C ALA A 221 12.55 -29.26 -11.21
N ALA A 222 12.27 -28.90 -12.47
CA ALA A 222 10.97 -29.19 -13.09
C ALA A 222 11.12 -29.31 -14.62
N GLY A 223 11.75 -30.41 -15.05
CA GLY A 223 11.66 -30.95 -16.40
C GLY A 223 10.69 -32.11 -16.45
#